data_AF-A0A523E0Y1-F1
#
_entry.id   AF-A0A523E0Y1-F1
#
_cell.length_a   1.000
_cell.length_b   1.000
_cell.length_c   1.000
_cell.angle_alpha   90.00
_cell.angle_beta   90.00
_cell.angle_gamma   90.00
#
_symmetry.space_group_name_H-M   'P 1'
#
loop_
_entity.id
_entity.type
_entity.pdbx_description
1 polymer ?
#
loop_
_entity_poly.entity_id
_entity_poly.type
_entity_poly.pdbx_seq_one_letter_code
_entity_poly.pdbx_strand_id
1 'polypeptide(L)'
;MGEPRTFWDRVLAKSVSALASGALQPIETRSVTLVDGGVRFLTRVAASLVRRQIVAKKRGPGFNPFLEPEDDLLIGDISETHYALLNKFNVIDDHVLIVTRAFEEQESLLSQADFEALWIGLRAIDGFAFYNAGRASGASQRHKHLQLVAAPLGEGPEHLPMDTAFEREPGALPFRNASCSLDDCVDRTLEGAAEETRRRYLQLLADVGRENDPRAYNLLATRERMVVIPRSRDAWESISVNALGYAGAFFVHDDDELEKLRRLGPMRLLGEVGLRTG
;
A
#
# COMPACT_ATOMS: atom_id res chain seq x y z
N MET A 1 29.79 -21.75 -5.96
CA MET A 1 28.41 -21.72 -5.43
C MET A 1 28.15 -20.27 -5.09
N GLY A 2 27.29 -19.56 -5.83
CA GLY A 2 27.00 -18.16 -5.54
C GLY A 2 26.20 -18.03 -4.25
N GLU A 3 26.32 -16.91 -3.54
CA GLU A 3 25.46 -16.62 -2.40
C GLU A 3 23.98 -16.69 -2.81
N PRO A 4 23.09 -17.22 -1.95
CA PRO A 4 21.67 -17.24 -2.25
C PRO A 4 21.16 -15.81 -2.44
N ARG A 5 20.49 -15.55 -3.57
CA ARG A 5 19.88 -14.24 -3.87
C ARG A 5 18.91 -13.85 -2.76
N THR A 6 19.00 -12.61 -2.30
CA THR A 6 18.03 -12.04 -1.36
C THR A 6 16.63 -12.02 -1.98
N PHE A 7 15.58 -11.82 -1.17
CA PHE A 7 14.23 -11.67 -1.71
C PHE A 7 14.17 -10.54 -2.76
N TRP A 8 14.81 -9.40 -2.49
CA TRP A 8 14.76 -8.26 -3.41
C TRP A 8 15.54 -8.49 -4.70
N ASP A 9 16.66 -9.20 -4.67
CA ASP A 9 17.38 -9.59 -5.90
C ASP A 9 16.48 -10.40 -6.85
N ARG A 10 15.57 -11.22 -6.30
CA ARG A 10 14.58 -11.95 -7.09
C ARG A 10 13.52 -11.02 -7.67
N VAL A 11 13.06 -10.02 -6.91
CA VAL A 11 12.12 -9.00 -7.38
C VAL A 11 12.72 -8.27 -8.59
N LEU A 12 13.92 -7.71 -8.45
CA LEU A 12 14.58 -6.95 -9.52
C LEU A 12 14.81 -7.80 -10.78
N ALA A 13 15.29 -9.04 -10.60
CA ALA A 13 15.48 -9.96 -11.72
C ALA A 13 14.15 -10.29 -12.42
N LYS A 14 13.07 -10.51 -11.65
CA LYS A 14 11.74 -10.78 -12.18
C LYS A 14 11.20 -9.57 -12.94
N SER A 15 11.35 -8.35 -12.41
CA SER A 15 10.94 -7.10 -13.07
C SER A 15 11.59 -6.94 -14.44
N VAL A 16 12.91 -7.14 -14.54
CA VAL A 16 13.63 -7.07 -15.83
C VAL A 16 13.08 -8.09 -16.82
N SER A 17 12.88 -9.34 -16.40
CA SER A 17 12.34 -10.38 -17.28
C SER A 17 10.88 -10.12 -17.69
N ALA A 18 10.04 -9.64 -16.78
CA ALA A 18 8.62 -9.40 -17.00
C ALA A 18 8.37 -8.18 -17.91
N LEU A 19 9.24 -7.15 -17.83
CA LEU A 19 9.26 -6.04 -18.79
C LEU A 19 9.67 -6.55 -20.18
N ALA A 20 10.72 -7.36 -20.26
CA ALA A 20 11.21 -7.91 -21.52
C ALA A 20 10.18 -8.82 -22.22
N SER A 21 9.38 -9.58 -21.45
CA SER A 21 8.31 -10.43 -22.01
C SER A 21 7.00 -9.66 -22.29
N GLY A 22 6.86 -8.42 -21.78
CA GLY A 22 5.63 -7.63 -21.87
C GLY A 22 4.52 -8.06 -20.90
N ALA A 23 4.82 -8.98 -19.97
CA ALA A 23 3.91 -9.38 -18.90
C ALA A 23 3.67 -8.25 -17.90
N LEU A 24 4.73 -7.54 -17.49
CA LEU A 24 4.66 -6.34 -16.68
C LEU A 24 4.33 -5.14 -17.57
N GLN A 25 3.30 -4.39 -17.22
CA GLN A 25 2.73 -3.31 -18.04
C GLN A 25 2.62 -2.03 -17.19
N PRO A 26 3.74 -1.32 -16.96
CA PRO A 26 3.75 -0.10 -16.18
C PRO A 26 2.80 0.96 -16.77
N ILE A 27 2.14 1.67 -15.87
CA ILE A 27 1.28 2.80 -16.23
C ILE A 27 2.16 4.04 -16.36
N GLU A 28 2.25 4.58 -17.58
CA GLU A 28 2.94 5.84 -17.82
C GLU A 28 2.19 6.99 -17.13
N THR A 29 2.92 7.76 -16.33
CA THR A 29 2.38 8.91 -15.60
C THR A 29 3.33 10.10 -15.66
N ARG A 30 2.78 11.31 -15.54
CA ARG A 30 3.54 12.52 -15.21
C ARG A 30 3.32 12.88 -13.74
N SER A 31 4.35 13.36 -13.08
CA SER A 31 4.30 13.74 -11.66
C SER A 31 4.04 15.23 -11.47
N VAL A 32 3.27 15.58 -10.44
CA VAL A 32 3.02 16.93 -9.95
C VAL A 32 3.06 16.91 -8.43
N THR A 33 3.80 17.84 -7.84
CA THR A 33 3.81 18.02 -6.39
C THR A 33 2.75 19.03 -5.96
N LEU A 34 1.87 18.63 -5.04
CA LEU A 34 0.90 19.51 -4.38
C LEU A 34 1.33 19.71 -2.93
N VAL A 35 1.31 20.95 -2.44
CA VAL A 35 1.65 21.25 -1.05
C VAL A 35 0.38 21.58 -0.28
N ASP A 36 0.11 20.84 0.79
CA ASP A 36 -1.07 21.05 1.64
C ASP A 36 -0.79 20.58 3.08
N GLY A 37 -1.24 21.34 4.07
CA GLY A 37 -1.01 21.05 5.49
C GLY A 37 0.47 20.85 5.86
N GLY A 38 1.40 21.48 5.14
CA GLY A 38 2.85 21.31 5.33
C GLY A 38 3.45 20.03 4.74
N VAL A 39 2.68 19.25 3.99
CA VAL A 39 3.12 18.00 3.33
C VAL A 39 3.26 18.22 1.81
N ARG A 40 4.29 17.63 1.22
CA ARG A 40 4.55 17.62 -0.24
C ARG A 40 3.97 16.35 -0.86
N PHE A 41 2.71 16.40 -1.28
CA PHE A 41 2.03 15.26 -1.90
C PHE A 41 2.51 15.02 -3.33
N LEU A 42 2.94 13.79 -3.61
CA LEU A 42 3.29 13.36 -4.96
C LEU A 42 2.04 12.89 -5.71
N THR A 43 1.60 13.65 -6.70
CA THR A 43 0.44 13.29 -7.54
C THR A 43 0.90 12.81 -8.90
N ARG A 44 0.58 11.56 -9.25
CA ARG A 44 0.83 10.99 -10.58
C ARG A 44 -0.43 11.06 -11.42
N VAL A 45 -0.34 11.67 -12.59
CA VAL A 45 -1.43 11.80 -13.55
C VAL A 45 -1.20 10.81 -14.69
N ALA A 46 -2.16 9.93 -14.93
CA ALA A 46 -2.08 8.95 -16.00
C ALA A 46 -2.04 9.61 -17.39
N ALA A 47 -1.24 9.07 -18.29
CA ALA A 47 -1.33 9.43 -19.70
C ALA A 47 -2.67 8.96 -20.29
N SER A 48 -3.26 9.77 -21.20
CA SER A 48 -4.61 9.57 -21.75
C SER A 48 -4.85 8.19 -22.41
N LEU A 49 -3.79 7.52 -22.87
CA LEU A 49 -3.82 6.18 -23.46
C LEU A 49 -4.14 5.06 -22.46
N VAL A 50 -3.81 5.24 -21.18
CA VAL A 50 -3.94 4.22 -20.12
C VAL A 50 -5.40 3.99 -19.71
N ARG A 51 -6.24 5.02 -19.78
CA ARG A 51 -7.68 4.96 -19.42
C ARG A 51 -8.41 3.85 -20.19
N ARG A 52 -8.04 3.61 -21.45
CA ARG A 52 -8.64 2.57 -22.29
C ARG A 52 -8.19 1.15 -21.89
N GLN A 53 -6.96 0.98 -21.44
CA GLN A 53 -6.43 -0.34 -21.04
C GLN A 53 -6.94 -0.79 -19.67
N ILE A 54 -7.07 0.15 -18.71
CA ILE A 54 -7.65 -0.13 -17.38
C ILE A 54 -9.14 -0.49 -17.50
N VAL A 55 -9.89 0.21 -18.36
CA VAL A 55 -11.33 -0.03 -18.56
C VAL A 55 -11.60 -1.27 -19.41
N ALA A 56 -10.82 -1.53 -20.47
CA ALA A 56 -11.02 -2.68 -21.35
C ALA A 56 -10.69 -4.05 -20.71
N LYS A 57 -9.92 -4.06 -19.62
CA LYS A 57 -9.54 -5.29 -18.89
C LYS A 57 -10.36 -5.54 -17.63
N LYS A 58 -11.54 -4.91 -17.47
CA LYS A 58 -12.49 -5.27 -16.42
C LYS A 58 -12.99 -6.70 -16.66
N ARG A 59 -12.26 -7.67 -16.08
CA ARG A 59 -12.69 -9.07 -15.98
C ARG A 59 -13.96 -9.12 -15.12
N GLY A 60 -14.80 -10.12 -15.37
CA GLY A 60 -16.14 -10.20 -14.80
C GLY A 60 -16.19 -10.21 -13.26
N PRO A 61 -17.38 -10.06 -12.67
CA PRO A 61 -17.58 -10.17 -11.23
C PRO A 61 -16.96 -11.46 -10.69
N GLY A 62 -16.13 -11.36 -9.65
CA GLY A 62 -15.51 -12.52 -9.00
C GLY A 62 -14.20 -13.01 -9.63
N PHE A 63 -13.68 -12.34 -10.66
CA PHE A 63 -12.34 -12.64 -11.16
C PHE A 63 -11.28 -12.41 -10.07
N ASN A 64 -10.46 -13.44 -9.81
CA ASN A 64 -9.36 -13.39 -8.86
C ASN A 64 -8.02 -13.66 -9.60
N PRO A 65 -7.15 -12.65 -9.78
CA PRO A 65 -5.85 -12.81 -10.45
C PRO A 65 -4.83 -13.63 -9.66
N PHE A 66 -5.14 -13.98 -8.40
CA PHE A 66 -4.23 -14.64 -7.48
C PHE A 66 -4.47 -16.15 -7.34
N LEU A 67 -5.50 -16.71 -8.00
CA LEU A 67 -5.70 -18.16 -8.04
C LEU A 67 -4.72 -18.82 -9.02
N GLU A 68 -4.51 -18.19 -10.17
CA GLU A 68 -3.61 -18.63 -11.23
C GLU A 68 -2.74 -17.43 -11.64
N PRO A 69 -1.72 -17.06 -10.84
CA PRO A 69 -0.85 -15.96 -11.17
C PRO A 69 -0.05 -16.27 -12.43
N GLU A 70 0.24 -15.24 -13.25
CA GLU A 70 1.09 -15.39 -14.43
C GLU A 70 2.53 -15.68 -13.98
N ASP A 71 3.14 -16.75 -14.48
CA ASP A 71 4.52 -17.17 -14.11
C ASP A 71 5.56 -16.07 -14.35
N ASP A 72 5.34 -15.26 -15.39
CA ASP A 72 6.17 -14.11 -15.73
C ASP A 72 6.11 -12.98 -14.69
N LEU A 73 5.06 -12.94 -13.87
CA LEU A 73 4.92 -11.98 -12.76
C LEU A 73 5.23 -12.60 -11.40
N LEU A 74 5.19 -13.94 -11.30
CA LEU A 74 5.45 -14.66 -10.06
C LEU A 74 6.94 -14.56 -9.68
N ILE A 75 7.22 -13.94 -8.53
CA ILE A 75 8.56 -13.88 -7.94
C ILE A 75 8.88 -15.20 -7.22
N GLY A 76 7.83 -15.81 -6.64
CA GLY A 76 7.89 -17.09 -5.95
C GLY A 76 7.51 -16.94 -4.48
N ASP A 77 7.87 -17.94 -3.71
CA ASP A 77 7.47 -18.05 -2.31
C ASP A 77 8.21 -17.03 -1.45
N ILE A 78 7.47 -16.37 -0.55
CA ILE A 78 8.04 -15.50 0.49
C ILE A 78 8.03 -16.21 1.85
N SER A 79 6.99 -17.01 2.14
CA SER A 79 6.89 -17.88 3.31
C SER A 79 6.11 -19.16 2.98
N GLU A 80 5.89 -20.03 3.94
CA GLU A 80 5.05 -21.23 3.76
C GLU A 80 3.60 -20.86 3.41
N THR A 81 3.10 -19.72 3.91
CA THR A 81 1.69 -19.29 3.76
C THR A 81 1.49 -18.23 2.69
N HIS A 82 2.58 -17.59 2.21
CA HIS A 82 2.51 -16.48 1.27
C HIS A 82 3.44 -16.66 0.07
N TYR A 83 3.03 -16.08 -1.06
CA TYR A 83 3.87 -15.92 -2.23
C TYR A 83 3.89 -14.45 -2.67
N ALA A 84 4.87 -14.09 -3.49
CA ALA A 84 5.04 -12.74 -4.01
C ALA A 84 4.94 -12.72 -5.53
N LEU A 85 4.31 -11.68 -6.07
CA LEU A 85 4.27 -11.37 -7.50
C LEU A 85 4.41 -9.87 -7.75
N LEU A 86 4.79 -9.50 -8.96
CA LEU A 86 4.77 -8.13 -9.41
C LEU A 86 3.34 -7.66 -9.69
N ASN A 87 3.04 -6.42 -9.31
CA ASN A 87 1.82 -5.77 -9.71
C ASN A 87 1.86 -5.49 -11.22
N LYS A 88 1.05 -6.22 -11.99
CA LYS A 88 1.02 -6.16 -13.45
C LYS A 88 0.88 -4.74 -14.02
N PHE A 89 0.09 -3.89 -13.37
CA PHE A 89 -0.20 -2.53 -13.80
C PHE A 89 0.36 -1.54 -12.79
N ASN A 90 1.67 -1.60 -12.59
CA ASN A 90 2.33 -0.80 -11.58
C ASN A 90 2.48 0.66 -12.02
N VAL A 91 2.29 1.56 -11.06
CA VAL A 91 2.61 2.99 -11.18
C VAL A 91 3.95 3.32 -10.52
N ILE A 92 4.35 2.50 -9.54
CA ILE A 92 5.61 2.55 -8.81
C ILE A 92 6.42 1.35 -9.28
N ASP A 93 7.68 1.57 -9.65
CA ASP A 93 8.56 0.49 -10.11
C ASP A 93 8.72 -0.58 -9.02
N ASP A 94 8.88 -1.83 -9.46
CA ASP A 94 9.09 -2.98 -8.59
C ASP A 94 8.02 -3.16 -7.50
N HIS A 95 6.79 -2.70 -7.76
CA HIS A 95 5.67 -2.86 -6.83
C HIS A 95 5.27 -4.32 -6.68
N VAL A 96 5.50 -4.86 -5.48
CA VAL A 96 5.23 -6.26 -5.12
C VAL A 96 3.88 -6.40 -4.43
N LEU A 97 3.15 -7.46 -4.78
CA LEU A 97 2.00 -7.97 -4.04
C LEU A 97 2.46 -9.20 -3.24
N ILE A 98 2.25 -9.20 -1.93
CA ILE A 98 2.50 -10.34 -1.03
C ILE A 98 1.13 -10.95 -0.71
N VAL A 99 0.87 -12.13 -1.24
CA VAL A 99 -0.49 -12.72 -1.29
C VAL A 99 -0.54 -14.00 -0.49
N THR A 100 -1.63 -14.22 0.25
CA THR A 100 -1.88 -15.50 0.92
C THR A 100 -2.03 -16.62 -0.11
N ARG A 101 -1.47 -17.80 0.14
CA ARG A 101 -1.67 -18.95 -0.76
C ARG A 101 -3.12 -19.42 -0.74
N ALA A 102 -3.66 -19.60 0.46
CA ALA A 102 -5.08 -19.87 0.64
C ALA A 102 -5.88 -18.60 0.37
N PHE A 103 -7.08 -18.75 -0.18
CA PHE A 103 -7.99 -17.62 -0.27
C PHE A 103 -8.40 -17.19 1.14
N GLU A 104 -8.07 -15.96 1.48
CA GLU A 104 -8.55 -15.23 2.65
C GLU A 104 -9.19 -13.93 2.17
N GLU A 105 -10.19 -13.43 2.89
CA GLU A 105 -10.82 -12.15 2.52
C GLU A 105 -9.87 -10.98 2.82
N GLN A 106 -9.84 -10.01 1.91
CA GLN A 106 -9.08 -8.76 2.04
C GLN A 106 -9.60 -7.86 3.17
N GLU A 107 -10.78 -8.16 3.74
CA GLU A 107 -11.27 -7.48 4.94
C GLU A 107 -10.91 -8.20 6.24
N SER A 108 -10.28 -9.38 6.16
CA SER A 108 -9.76 -10.08 7.33
C SER A 108 -8.60 -9.31 7.97
N LEU A 109 -8.49 -9.44 9.28
CA LEU A 109 -7.37 -8.92 10.06
C LEU A 109 -6.05 -9.56 9.57
N LEU A 110 -4.96 -8.79 9.68
CA LEU A 110 -3.61 -9.33 9.52
C LEU A 110 -3.28 -10.26 10.69
N SER A 111 -2.88 -11.49 10.36
CA SER A 111 -2.41 -12.53 11.25
C SER A 111 -0.91 -12.40 11.50
N GLN A 112 -0.38 -13.23 12.40
CA GLN A 112 1.07 -13.29 12.61
C GLN A 112 1.82 -13.67 11.33
N ALA A 113 1.29 -14.63 10.55
CA ALA A 113 1.90 -15.06 9.29
C ALA A 113 1.96 -13.94 8.24
N ASP A 114 0.97 -13.04 8.23
CA ASP A 114 1.02 -11.85 7.36
C ASP A 114 2.15 -10.91 7.78
N PHE A 115 2.35 -10.70 9.08
CA PHE A 115 3.44 -9.87 9.60
C PHE A 115 4.81 -10.52 9.42
N GLU A 116 4.92 -11.85 9.45
CA GLU A 116 6.15 -12.55 9.07
C GLU A 116 6.51 -12.28 7.60
N ALA A 117 5.54 -12.42 6.68
CA ALA A 117 5.75 -12.11 5.27
C ALA A 117 6.09 -10.62 5.05
N LEU A 118 5.42 -9.72 5.77
CA LEU A 118 5.70 -8.29 5.77
C LEU A 118 7.15 -8.00 6.20
N TRP A 119 7.63 -8.59 7.30
CA TRP A 119 8.99 -8.38 7.79
C TRP A 119 10.06 -8.99 6.89
N ILE A 120 9.78 -10.10 6.20
CA ILE A 120 10.69 -10.63 5.17
C ILE A 120 10.87 -9.57 4.05
N GLY A 121 9.77 -8.97 3.60
CA GLY A 121 9.80 -7.90 2.61
C GLY A 121 10.52 -6.65 3.10
N LEU A 122 10.12 -6.11 4.26
CA LEU A 122 10.75 -4.92 4.84
C LEU A 122 12.22 -5.13 5.17
N ARG A 123 12.69 -6.32 5.56
CA ARG A 123 14.13 -6.55 5.78
C ARG A 123 14.93 -6.65 4.48
N ALA A 124 14.28 -6.98 3.36
CA ALA A 124 14.94 -7.11 2.07
C ALA A 124 15.21 -5.76 1.40
N ILE A 125 14.46 -4.71 1.74
CA ILE A 125 14.62 -3.37 1.16
C ILE A 125 14.42 -2.24 2.14
N ASP A 126 15.02 -1.10 1.83
CA ASP A 126 14.51 0.16 2.37
C ASP A 126 13.24 0.55 1.62
N GLY A 127 12.10 0.52 2.32
CA GLY A 127 10.79 0.57 1.69
C GLY A 127 9.65 0.61 2.67
N PHE A 128 8.44 0.55 2.14
CA PHE A 128 7.23 0.52 2.94
C PHE A 128 6.23 -0.49 2.41
N ALA A 129 5.49 -1.07 3.35
CA ALA A 129 4.40 -1.97 3.09
C ALA A 129 3.07 -1.29 3.41
N PHE A 130 2.00 -1.73 2.74
CA PHE A 130 0.67 -1.26 3.03
C PHE A 130 -0.41 -2.32 2.82
N TYR A 131 -1.51 -2.14 3.53
CA TYR A 131 -2.70 -2.97 3.44
C TYR A 131 -3.94 -2.11 3.22
N ASN A 132 -4.80 -2.53 2.31
CA ASN A 132 -6.11 -1.94 2.08
C ASN A 132 -7.16 -2.95 2.56
N ALA A 133 -7.64 -2.83 3.79
CA ALA A 133 -8.58 -3.77 4.36
C ALA A 133 -10.02 -3.49 3.88
N GLY A 134 -10.58 -4.34 3.01
CA GLY A 134 -11.97 -4.22 2.53
C GLY A 134 -12.24 -3.08 1.53
N ARG A 135 -13.42 -3.09 0.90
CA ARG A 135 -13.73 -2.22 -0.26
C ARG A 135 -13.53 -0.72 0.00
N ALA A 136 -14.06 -0.21 1.11
CA ALA A 136 -14.00 1.22 1.43
C ALA A 136 -12.57 1.73 1.73
N SER A 137 -11.58 0.83 1.85
CA SER A 137 -10.17 1.21 1.96
C SER A 137 -9.46 1.44 0.61
N GLY A 138 -10.18 1.25 -0.51
CA GLY A 138 -9.60 1.30 -1.86
C GLY A 138 -9.05 -0.04 -2.35
N ALA A 139 -9.44 -1.16 -1.72
CA ALA A 139 -9.05 -2.49 -2.16
C ALA A 139 -9.71 -2.88 -3.49
N SER A 140 -8.92 -3.31 -4.47
CA SER A 140 -9.40 -3.74 -5.79
C SER A 140 -9.65 -5.24 -5.91
N GLN A 141 -9.01 -6.05 -5.05
CA GLN A 141 -9.12 -7.51 -5.02
C GLN A 141 -9.63 -7.99 -3.66
N ARG A 142 -10.38 -9.09 -3.66
CA ARG A 142 -10.92 -9.73 -2.44
C ARG A 142 -9.95 -10.68 -1.79
N HIS A 143 -9.01 -11.24 -2.54
CA HIS A 143 -8.04 -12.18 -1.99
C HIS A 143 -6.96 -11.38 -1.27
N LYS A 144 -6.77 -11.71 0.00
CA LYS A 144 -5.86 -11.08 0.95
C LYS A 144 -4.45 -10.91 0.40
N HIS A 145 -4.00 -9.65 0.37
CA HIS A 145 -2.66 -9.28 -0.04
C HIS A 145 -2.18 -7.99 0.62
N LEU A 146 -0.91 -8.00 1.01
CA LEU A 146 -0.10 -6.83 1.34
C LEU A 146 0.57 -6.31 0.07
N GLN A 147 0.98 -5.05 0.10
CA GLN A 147 1.69 -4.39 -0.99
C GLN A 147 3.01 -3.86 -0.46
N LEU A 148 4.10 -4.02 -1.20
CA LEU A 148 5.45 -3.59 -0.83
C LEU A 148 6.06 -2.79 -1.99
N VAL A 149 6.64 -1.64 -1.67
CA VAL A 149 7.32 -0.76 -2.62
C VAL A 149 8.59 -0.18 -2.00
N ALA A 150 9.55 0.17 -2.84
CA ALA A 150 10.77 0.84 -2.41
C ALA A 150 10.49 2.30 -1.96
N ALA A 151 11.31 2.76 -1.02
CA ALA A 151 11.36 4.15 -0.60
C ALA A 151 12.51 4.90 -1.29
N PRO A 152 12.50 6.24 -1.31
CA PRO A 152 11.41 7.12 -0.88
C PRO A 152 10.24 7.11 -1.89
N LEU A 153 9.01 7.31 -1.40
CA LEU A 153 7.83 7.38 -2.27
C LEU A 153 7.82 8.65 -3.13
N GLY A 154 8.43 9.73 -2.64
CA GLY A 154 8.52 11.03 -3.30
C GLY A 154 9.95 11.59 -3.32
N GLU A 155 10.09 12.84 -3.74
CA GLU A 155 11.39 13.51 -3.88
C GLU A 155 11.97 14.04 -2.55
N GLY A 156 11.32 13.73 -1.43
CA GLY A 156 11.74 14.16 -0.09
C GLY A 156 12.73 13.18 0.56
N PRO A 157 13.38 13.61 1.66
CA PRO A 157 14.23 12.71 2.46
C PRO A 157 13.42 11.67 3.25
N GLU A 158 12.11 11.85 3.40
CA GLU A 158 11.24 10.94 4.14
C GLU A 158 10.92 9.67 3.32
N HIS A 159 10.74 8.52 3.98
CA HIS A 159 10.24 7.31 3.33
C HIS A 159 8.87 7.56 2.70
N LEU A 160 7.98 8.16 3.49
CA LEU A 160 6.65 8.58 3.10
C LEU A 160 6.54 10.10 3.24
N PRO A 161 5.99 10.83 2.24
CA PRO A 161 5.71 12.26 2.38
C PRO A 161 4.90 12.64 3.63
N MET A 162 4.08 11.71 4.15
CA MET A 162 3.25 11.90 5.34
C MET A 162 3.94 11.57 6.68
N ASP A 163 5.20 11.10 6.69
CA ASP A 163 5.88 10.66 7.91
C ASP A 163 5.90 11.73 9.02
N THR A 164 6.34 12.95 8.68
CA THR A 164 6.38 14.07 9.63
C THR A 164 4.98 14.56 10.04
N ALA A 165 3.95 14.28 9.23
CA ALA A 165 2.58 14.59 9.57
C ALA A 165 2.02 13.63 10.64
N PHE A 166 2.46 12.38 10.68
CA PHE A 166 2.07 11.41 11.70
C PHE A 166 2.73 11.63 13.07
N GLU A 167 3.75 12.49 13.15
CA GLU A 167 4.43 12.87 14.40
C GLU A 167 3.76 14.05 15.12
N ARG A 168 2.76 14.66 14.49
CA ARG A 168 2.00 15.76 15.08
C ARG A 168 1.11 15.25 16.22
N GLU A 169 0.68 16.18 17.07
CA GLU A 169 -0.22 15.88 18.17
C GLU A 169 -1.47 15.10 17.72
N PRO A 170 -1.95 14.13 18.52
CA PRO A 170 -3.17 13.39 18.22
C PRO A 170 -4.33 14.33 17.88
N GLY A 171 -4.98 14.06 16.75
CA GLY A 171 -6.09 14.89 16.26
C GLY A 171 -5.71 16.04 15.33
N ALA A 172 -4.41 16.31 15.12
CA ALA A 172 -3.95 17.39 14.22
C ALA A 172 -4.27 17.15 12.73
N LEU A 173 -4.47 15.90 12.32
CA LEU A 173 -4.84 15.53 10.96
C LEU A 173 -6.36 15.55 10.79
N PRO A 174 -6.90 15.85 9.59
CA PRO A 174 -8.35 15.93 9.35
C PRO A 174 -9.05 14.56 9.32
N PHE A 175 -8.32 13.50 9.65
CA PHE A 175 -8.80 12.13 9.73
C PHE A 175 -8.19 11.44 10.97
N ARG A 176 -8.98 10.56 11.57
CA ARG A 176 -8.57 9.69 12.66
C ARG A 176 -7.45 8.78 12.18
N ASN A 177 -6.45 8.59 13.01
CA ASN A 177 -5.33 7.69 12.78
C ASN A 177 -4.72 7.32 14.15
N ALA A 178 -3.98 6.22 14.18
CA ALA A 178 -3.12 5.87 15.28
C ALA A 178 -1.80 5.32 14.73
N SER A 179 -0.70 5.60 15.40
CA SER A 179 0.63 5.16 14.99
C SER A 179 1.46 4.67 16.16
N CYS A 180 2.39 3.76 15.89
CA CYS A 180 3.43 3.34 16.83
C CYS A 180 4.79 3.24 16.14
N SER A 181 5.87 3.33 16.93
CA SER A 181 7.22 2.96 16.47
C SER A 181 7.31 1.44 16.28
N LEU A 182 8.22 0.99 15.41
CA LEU A 182 8.63 -0.39 15.18
C LEU A 182 10.16 -0.57 15.29
N ASP A 183 10.90 0.44 15.75
CA ASP A 183 12.37 0.43 15.77
C ASP A 183 12.95 -0.80 16.49
N ASP A 184 12.34 -1.19 17.61
CA ASP A 184 12.74 -2.34 18.41
C ASP A 184 12.35 -3.70 17.80
N CYS A 185 11.64 -3.72 16.66
CA CYS A 185 11.28 -4.94 15.94
C CYS A 185 12.34 -5.34 14.90
N VAL A 186 13.17 -4.41 14.46
CA VAL A 186 14.22 -4.65 13.45
C VAL A 186 15.21 -5.71 13.94
N ASP A 187 15.65 -5.60 15.19
CA ASP A 187 16.68 -6.48 15.78
C ASP A 187 16.13 -7.81 16.34
N ARG A 188 14.81 -8.03 16.27
CA ARG A 188 14.19 -9.27 16.77
C ARG A 188 14.37 -10.44 15.81
N THR A 189 14.12 -11.66 16.29
CA THR A 189 13.85 -12.78 15.38
C THR A 189 12.64 -12.45 14.49
N LEU A 190 12.51 -13.12 13.33
CA LEU A 190 11.38 -12.87 12.43
C LEU A 190 10.03 -13.08 13.14
N GLU A 191 9.89 -14.20 13.85
CA GLU A 191 8.71 -14.52 14.67
C GLU A 191 8.46 -13.45 15.74
N GLY A 192 9.50 -13.02 16.46
CA GLY A 192 9.39 -12.01 17.51
C GLY A 192 9.02 -10.63 16.99
N ALA A 193 9.51 -10.25 15.80
CA ALA A 193 9.12 -9.02 15.13
C ALA A 193 7.66 -9.08 14.68
N ALA A 194 7.24 -10.21 14.09
CA ALA A 194 5.87 -10.41 13.63
C ALA A 194 4.85 -10.40 14.78
N GLU A 195 5.12 -11.10 15.87
CA GLU A 195 4.19 -11.14 17.01
C GLU A 195 4.08 -9.78 17.71
N GLU A 196 5.21 -9.08 17.92
CA GLU A 196 5.17 -7.74 18.52
C GLU A 196 4.47 -6.72 17.61
N THR A 197 4.69 -6.80 16.30
CA THR A 197 4.00 -5.95 15.32
C THR A 197 2.50 -6.25 15.32
N ARG A 198 2.10 -7.52 15.35
CA ARG A 198 0.69 -7.93 15.43
C ARG A 198 0.02 -7.41 16.70
N ARG A 199 0.69 -7.53 17.85
CA ARG A 199 0.22 -6.99 19.13
C ARG A 199 -0.03 -5.49 19.05
N ARG A 200 0.92 -4.73 18.49
CA ARG A 200 0.77 -3.28 18.28
C ARG A 200 -0.34 -2.95 17.30
N TYR A 201 -0.46 -3.69 16.21
CA TYR A 201 -1.50 -3.52 15.20
C TYR A 201 -2.91 -3.65 15.80
N LEU A 202 -3.14 -4.67 16.64
CA LEU A 202 -4.41 -4.85 17.33
C LEU A 202 -4.71 -3.69 18.30
N GLN A 203 -3.68 -3.16 18.97
CA GLN A 203 -3.82 -1.96 19.80
C GLN A 203 -4.18 -0.73 18.97
N LEU A 204 -3.50 -0.50 17.85
CA LEU A 204 -3.80 0.63 16.96
C LEU A 204 -5.23 0.56 16.42
N LEU A 205 -5.74 -0.64 16.11
CA LEU A 205 -7.14 -0.83 15.72
C LEU A 205 -8.10 -0.41 16.83
N ALA A 206 -7.82 -0.77 18.09
CA ALA A 206 -8.63 -0.33 19.23
C ALA A 206 -8.56 1.19 19.42
N ASP A 207 -7.39 1.80 19.27
CA ASP A 207 -7.19 3.24 19.44
C ASP A 207 -8.00 4.05 18.40
N VAL A 208 -8.21 3.48 17.20
CA VAL A 208 -9.04 4.09 16.16
C VAL A 208 -10.52 3.64 16.18
N GLY A 209 -10.94 2.87 17.20
CA GLY A 209 -12.32 2.39 17.37
C GLY A 209 -12.74 1.30 16.37
N ARG A 210 -11.82 0.41 16.01
CA ARG A 210 -11.97 -0.68 15.04
C ARG A 210 -11.72 -2.07 15.64
N GLU A 211 -11.70 -2.20 16.96
CA GLU A 211 -11.46 -3.47 17.66
C GLU A 211 -12.58 -4.50 17.44
N ASN A 212 -13.83 -4.05 17.31
CA ASN A 212 -15.01 -4.91 17.19
C ASN A 212 -15.60 -4.95 15.77
N ASP A 213 -15.24 -4.01 14.91
CA ASP A 213 -15.66 -3.94 13.51
C ASP A 213 -14.48 -3.54 12.62
N PRO A 214 -13.62 -4.51 12.25
CA PRO A 214 -12.39 -4.24 11.51
C PRO A 214 -12.63 -3.93 10.02
N ARG A 215 -13.85 -3.52 9.66
CA ARG A 215 -14.19 -3.15 8.28
C ARG A 215 -13.51 -1.83 7.94
N ALA A 216 -12.83 -1.82 6.79
CA ALA A 216 -12.33 -0.62 6.12
C ALA A 216 -11.28 0.17 6.91
N TYR A 217 -10.02 -0.21 6.78
CA TYR A 217 -8.88 0.59 7.22
C TYR A 217 -7.72 0.50 6.21
N ASN A 218 -6.84 1.48 6.24
CA ASN A 218 -5.52 1.37 5.65
C ASN A 218 -4.49 1.14 6.74
N LEU A 219 -3.50 0.31 6.44
CA LEU A 219 -2.29 0.18 7.22
C LEU A 219 -1.10 0.60 6.37
N LEU A 220 -0.20 1.38 6.95
CA LEU A 220 1.11 1.72 6.43
C LEU A 220 2.16 1.20 7.40
N ALA A 221 3.24 0.61 6.90
CA ALA A 221 4.34 0.15 7.73
C ALA A 221 5.69 0.36 7.05
N THR A 222 6.64 0.92 7.79
CA THR A 222 8.07 0.92 7.47
C THR A 222 8.79 0.06 8.50
N ARG A 223 10.12 0.07 8.54
CA ARG A 223 10.87 -0.59 9.63
C ARG A 223 10.75 0.16 10.95
N GLU A 224 10.46 1.45 10.87
CA GLU A 224 10.47 2.41 11.97
C GLU A 224 9.08 2.67 12.52
N ARG A 225 8.02 2.52 11.71
CA ARG A 225 6.66 2.87 12.15
C ARG A 225 5.57 2.01 11.53
N MET A 226 4.43 1.98 12.22
CA MET A 226 3.17 1.49 11.69
C MET A 226 2.06 2.50 11.95
N VAL A 227 1.19 2.71 10.98
CA VAL A 227 0.05 3.61 11.06
C VAL A 227 -1.21 2.89 10.61
N VAL A 228 -2.29 3.03 11.38
CA VAL A 228 -3.63 2.56 11.01
C VAL A 228 -4.56 3.76 10.81
N ILE A 229 -5.29 3.75 9.71
CA ILE A 229 -6.24 4.80 9.33
C ILE A 229 -7.60 4.17 9.03
N PRO A 230 -8.63 4.37 9.87
CA PRO A 230 -9.97 3.90 9.58
C PRO A 230 -10.59 4.68 8.40
N ARG A 231 -11.26 3.96 7.51
CA ARG A 231 -11.81 4.47 6.26
C ARG A 231 -13.33 4.48 6.28
N SER A 232 -13.92 5.48 5.62
CA SER A 232 -15.38 5.61 5.47
C SER A 232 -15.87 5.26 4.06
N ARG A 233 -15.05 5.55 3.06
CA ARG A 233 -15.32 5.33 1.63
C ARG A 233 -14.00 5.29 0.86
N ASP A 234 -13.99 4.66 -0.30
CA ASP A 234 -12.82 4.51 -1.16
C ASP A 234 -12.57 5.70 -2.09
N ALA A 235 -13.55 6.57 -2.29
CA ALA A 235 -13.44 7.73 -3.17
C ALA A 235 -14.24 8.93 -2.67
N TRP A 236 -13.83 10.11 -3.10
CA TRP A 236 -14.62 11.34 -2.99
C TRP A 236 -14.73 11.99 -4.37
N GLU A 237 -15.97 12.30 -4.78
CA GLU A 237 -16.30 12.63 -6.16
C GLU A 237 -15.80 11.54 -7.12
N SER A 238 -14.84 11.85 -8.00
CA SER A 238 -14.23 10.88 -8.92
C SER A 238 -12.85 10.38 -8.46
N ILE A 239 -12.28 10.95 -7.38
CA ILE A 239 -10.91 10.65 -6.97
C ILE A 239 -10.91 9.48 -5.98
N SER A 240 -10.36 8.34 -6.41
CA SER A 240 -10.14 7.17 -5.56
C SER A 240 -8.92 7.35 -4.65
N VAL A 241 -9.01 6.84 -3.42
CA VAL A 241 -7.97 6.92 -2.40
C VAL A 241 -7.80 5.56 -1.74
N ASN A 242 -6.59 5.03 -1.77
CA ASN A 242 -6.15 3.86 -1.00
C ASN A 242 -5.06 4.27 0.00
N ALA A 243 -4.36 3.30 0.59
CA ALA A 243 -3.28 3.58 1.54
C ALA A 243 -2.21 4.54 1.01
N LEU A 244 -1.89 4.53 -0.30
CA LEU A 244 -0.91 5.45 -0.87
C LEU A 244 -1.30 6.92 -0.70
N GLY A 245 -2.60 7.24 -0.74
CA GLY A 245 -3.06 8.60 -0.46
C GLY A 245 -2.67 9.07 0.94
N TYR A 246 -2.79 8.17 1.93
CA TYR A 246 -2.34 8.41 3.31
C TYR A 246 -0.84 8.33 3.50
N ALA A 247 -0.11 7.72 2.57
CA ALA A 247 1.35 7.82 2.49
C ALA A 247 1.81 9.16 1.86
N GLY A 248 0.88 9.92 1.27
CA GLY A 248 1.15 11.20 0.63
C GLY A 248 1.35 11.11 -0.89
N ALA A 249 0.88 10.04 -1.53
CA ALA A 249 0.91 9.89 -2.97
C ALA A 249 -0.49 9.65 -3.57
N PHE A 250 -0.86 10.46 -4.56
CA PHE A 250 -2.12 10.31 -5.29
C PHE A 250 -1.89 9.80 -6.70
N PHE A 251 -2.87 9.05 -7.20
CA PHE A 251 -2.98 8.69 -8.60
C PHE A 251 -4.30 9.23 -9.13
N VAL A 252 -4.25 10.06 -10.17
CA VAL A 252 -5.42 10.65 -10.83
C VAL A 252 -5.42 10.29 -12.31
N HIS A 253 -6.61 10.15 -12.88
CA HIS A 253 -6.77 9.59 -14.23
C HIS A 253 -6.54 10.62 -15.34
N ASP A 254 -6.71 11.91 -15.05
CA ASP A 254 -6.62 13.00 -16.01
C ASP A 254 -6.39 14.36 -15.32
N ASP A 255 -6.25 15.39 -16.15
CA ASP A 255 -6.04 16.77 -15.70
C ASP A 255 -7.26 17.32 -14.95
N ASP A 256 -8.47 16.86 -15.28
CA ASP A 256 -9.70 17.29 -14.58
C ASP A 256 -9.70 16.82 -13.12
N GLU A 257 -9.32 15.57 -12.87
CA GLU A 257 -9.13 15.07 -11.50
C GLU A 257 -7.98 15.76 -10.77
N LEU A 258 -6.88 16.09 -11.46
CA LEU A 258 -5.80 16.88 -10.88
C LEU A 258 -6.30 18.25 -10.43
N GLU A 259 -7.06 18.97 -11.26
CA GLU A 259 -7.59 20.29 -10.90
C GLU A 259 -8.63 20.19 -9.76
N LYS A 260 -9.45 19.14 -9.73
CA LYS A 260 -10.33 18.87 -8.58
C LYS A 260 -9.54 18.65 -7.30
N LEU A 261 -8.50 17.83 -7.34
CA LEU A 261 -7.62 17.57 -6.20
C LEU A 261 -6.94 18.87 -5.72
N ARG A 262 -6.42 19.66 -6.65
CA ARG A 262 -5.78 20.95 -6.34
C ARG A 262 -6.74 21.94 -5.68
N ARG A 263 -7.99 22.01 -6.15
CA ARG A 263 -9.03 22.88 -5.58
C ARG A 263 -9.51 22.40 -4.22
N LEU A 264 -9.66 21.09 -4.04
CA LEU A 264 -10.14 20.50 -2.78
C LEU A 264 -9.08 20.57 -1.68
N GLY A 265 -7.82 20.31 -2.04
CA GLY A 265 -6.71 20.11 -1.12
C GLY A 265 -6.54 18.62 -0.75
N PRO A 266 -5.34 18.04 -0.91
CA PRO A 266 -5.01 16.69 -0.45
C PRO A 266 -5.46 16.35 0.98
N MET A 267 -5.18 17.21 1.96
CA MET A 267 -5.52 16.96 3.36
C MET A 267 -7.03 16.88 3.56
N ARG A 268 -7.78 17.79 2.93
CA ARG A 268 -9.23 17.77 2.98
C ARG A 268 -9.79 16.50 2.33
N LEU A 269 -9.27 16.09 1.17
CA LEU A 269 -9.66 14.83 0.53
C LEU A 269 -9.46 13.63 1.46
N LEU A 270 -8.31 13.52 2.12
CA LEU A 270 -8.04 12.45 3.09
C LEU A 270 -9.03 12.46 4.26
N GLY A 271 -9.47 13.64 4.71
CA GLY A 271 -10.53 13.80 5.70
C GLY A 271 -11.91 13.34 5.22
N GLU A 272 -12.26 13.56 3.95
CA GLU A 272 -13.55 13.13 3.39
C GLU A 272 -13.67 11.61 3.20
N VAL A 273 -12.55 10.93 2.95
CA VAL A 273 -12.50 9.47 2.72
C VAL A 273 -12.08 8.66 3.95
N GLY A 274 -11.54 9.34 4.97
CA GLY A 274 -11.27 8.79 6.30
C GLY A 274 -12.48 8.90 7.22
N LEU A 275 -12.34 8.40 8.46
CA LEU A 275 -13.19 8.88 9.55
C LEU A 275 -12.62 10.21 10.05
N ARG A 276 -13.44 11.25 10.10
CA ARG A 276 -13.00 12.59 10.54
C ARG A 276 -12.60 12.58 12.02
N THR A 277 -11.63 13.41 12.37
CA THR A 277 -11.40 13.83 13.75
C THR A 277 -12.59 14.71 14.18
N GLY A 278 -13.12 14.43 15.37
CA GLY A 278 -14.25 15.16 15.95
C GLY A 278 -13.84 16.54 16.45
#